data_AF-A0A2W4J9B3-F1
#
_entry.id   AF-A0A2W4J9B3-F1
#
_cell.length_a   1.000
_cell.length_b   1.000
_cell.length_c   1.000
_cell.angle_alpha   90.00
_cell.angle_beta   90.00
_cell.angle_gamma   90.00
#
_symmetry.space_group_name_H-M   'P 1'
#
loop_
_entity.id
_entity.type
_entity.pdbx_description
1 polymer ?
#
loop_
_entity_poly.entity_id
_entity_poly.type
_entity_poly.pdbx_seq_one_letter_code
_entity_poly.pdbx_strand_id
1 'polypeptide(L)'
;MMRYEPQVDVASLKAIDVHVHIEVDDHGHASLPADLLEAASKYFRTDGPRPDLDAVAAFYRERSMAAVVFTVDAQHGLGHEPIPSEFVAEGAARHADVLIPFGSVDPHRPDAVDRAGPSSRT
;
A
#
# COMPACT_ATOMS: atom_id res chain seq x y z
N MET A 1 2.65 12.01 -14.76
CA MET A 1 2.24 11.02 -13.73
C MET A 1 1.42 9.94 -14.41
N MET A 2 1.68 8.68 -14.12
CA MET A 2 0.93 7.57 -14.70
C MET A 2 -0.45 7.47 -14.02
N ARG A 3 -1.51 7.36 -14.80
CA ARG A 3 -2.87 7.14 -14.28
C ARG A 3 -3.07 5.64 -14.08
N TYR A 4 -3.51 5.22 -12.89
CA TYR A 4 -3.92 3.84 -12.65
C TYR A 4 -5.21 3.56 -13.42
N GLU A 5 -5.21 2.48 -14.20
CA GLU A 5 -6.38 1.96 -14.90
C GLU A 5 -6.59 0.51 -14.42
N PRO A 6 -7.69 0.21 -13.71
CA PRO A 6 -7.94 -1.13 -13.21
C PRO A 6 -8.14 -2.12 -14.37
N GLN A 7 -7.46 -3.26 -14.30
CA GLN A 7 -7.57 -4.37 -15.26
C GLN A 7 -8.08 -5.66 -14.60
N VAL A 8 -8.64 -5.54 -13.40
CA VAL A 8 -9.16 -6.65 -12.61
C VAL A 8 -10.36 -7.27 -13.31
N ASP A 9 -10.25 -8.55 -13.69
CA ASP A 9 -11.39 -9.34 -14.15
C ASP A 9 -12.19 -9.87 -12.95
N VAL A 10 -13.16 -9.09 -12.50
CA VAL A 10 -13.97 -9.41 -11.32
C VAL A 10 -14.72 -10.74 -11.46
N ALA A 11 -15.05 -11.18 -12.69
CA ALA A 11 -15.79 -12.41 -12.91
C ALA A 11 -14.96 -13.68 -12.64
N SER A 12 -13.63 -13.61 -12.76
CA SER A 12 -12.73 -14.73 -12.46
C SER A 12 -12.23 -14.77 -11.01
N LEU A 13 -12.53 -13.73 -10.21
CA LEU A 13 -12.13 -13.67 -8.81
C LEU A 13 -13.06 -14.43 -7.87
N LYS A 14 -12.48 -15.04 -6.84
CA LYS A 14 -13.18 -15.64 -5.71
C LYS A 14 -13.49 -14.64 -4.60
N ALA A 15 -12.61 -13.66 -4.40
CA ALA A 15 -12.74 -12.64 -3.36
C ALA A 15 -11.84 -11.42 -3.63
N ILE A 16 -12.13 -10.32 -2.94
CA ILE A 16 -11.29 -9.13 -2.84
C ILE A 16 -10.94 -8.93 -1.37
N ASP A 17 -9.66 -8.92 -1.05
CA ASP A 17 -9.17 -8.50 0.25
C ASP A 17 -9.05 -6.97 0.27
N VAL A 18 -9.76 -6.33 1.19
CA VAL A 18 -9.87 -4.87 1.22
C VAL A 18 -8.84 -4.20 2.13
N HIS A 19 -7.97 -4.98 2.80
CA HIS A 19 -7.06 -4.43 3.80
C HIS A 19 -5.66 -5.08 3.76
N VAL A 20 -4.82 -4.64 2.82
CA VAL A 20 -3.44 -5.14 2.68
C VAL A 20 -2.43 -4.00 2.82
N HIS A 21 -1.58 -4.11 3.85
CA HIS A 21 -0.51 -3.15 4.08
C HIS A 21 0.72 -3.45 3.21
N ILE A 22 1.24 -2.42 2.56
CA ILE A 22 2.56 -2.41 1.93
C ILE A 22 3.50 -1.69 2.90
N GLU A 23 4.39 -2.44 3.54
CA GLU A 23 5.16 -1.95 4.68
C GLU A 23 6.63 -1.68 4.36
N VAL A 24 7.11 -2.05 3.17
CA VAL A 24 8.50 -1.89 2.72
C VAL A 24 8.50 -1.31 1.31
N ASP A 25 9.31 -0.27 1.09
CA ASP A 25 9.59 0.26 -0.25
C ASP A 25 10.79 -0.46 -0.91
N ASP A 26 11.01 -0.20 -2.21
CA ASP A 26 12.12 -0.79 -3.00
C ASP A 26 13.53 -0.39 -2.47
N HIS A 27 13.61 0.47 -1.44
CA HIS A 27 14.84 0.98 -0.83
C HIS A 27 15.04 0.54 0.63
N GLY A 28 14.13 -0.27 1.18
CA GLY A 28 14.23 -0.78 2.55
C GLY A 28 13.75 0.21 3.62
N HIS A 29 13.04 1.29 3.26
CA HIS A 29 12.33 2.10 4.23
C HIS A 29 11.07 1.36 4.68
N ALA A 30 10.94 1.22 5.99
CA ALA A 30 9.76 0.67 6.61
C ALA A 30 8.73 1.77 6.87
N SER A 31 7.44 1.42 6.73
CA SER A 31 6.32 2.30 7.07
C SER A 31 6.24 2.69 8.55
N LEU A 32 6.95 1.96 9.43
CA LEU A 32 7.02 2.21 10.87
C LEU A 32 8.47 2.34 11.33
N PRO A 33 8.74 3.17 12.37
CA PRO A 33 9.97 3.12 13.15
C PRO A 33 10.32 1.71 13.62
N ALA A 34 11.61 1.38 13.70
CA ALA A 34 12.09 0.01 13.94
C ALA A 34 11.59 -0.61 15.27
N ASP A 35 11.37 0.20 16.30
CA ASP A 35 10.85 -0.23 17.60
C ASP A 35 9.35 -0.58 17.54
N LEU A 36 8.56 0.21 16.80
CA LEU A 36 7.15 -0.08 16.53
C LEU A 36 7.00 -1.26 15.56
N LEU A 37 7.93 -1.39 14.62
CA LEU A 37 8.02 -2.51 13.70
C LEU A 37 8.20 -3.84 14.44
N GLU A 38 9.10 -3.86 15.43
CA GLU A 38 9.37 -5.02 16.29
C GLU A 38 8.16 -5.32 17.20
N ALA A 39 7.53 -4.29 17.75
CA ALA A 39 6.33 -4.43 18.55
C ALA A 39 5.15 -5.00 17.74
N ALA A 40 4.96 -4.52 16.50
CA ALA A 40 3.95 -5.03 15.58
C ALA A 40 4.21 -6.50 15.21
N SER A 41 5.44 -6.86 14.85
CA SER A 41 5.80 -8.26 14.56
C SER A 41 5.54 -9.19 15.75
N LYS A 42 5.88 -8.75 16.97
CA LYS A 42 5.60 -9.50 18.21
C LYS A 42 4.10 -9.61 18.50
N TYR A 43 3.34 -8.55 18.26
CA TYR A 43 1.91 -8.50 18.54
C TYR A 43 1.10 -9.33 17.52
N PHE A 44 1.40 -9.18 16.24
CA PHE A 44 0.71 -9.86 15.13
C PHE A 44 1.29 -11.23 14.79
N ARG A 45 2.33 -11.68 15.52
CA ARG A 45 3.02 -12.97 15.33
C ARG A 45 3.44 -13.21 13.88
N THR A 46 3.94 -12.15 13.26
CA THR A 46 4.32 -12.15 11.85
C THR A 46 5.84 -12.26 11.78
N ASP A 47 6.33 -13.48 11.67
CA ASP A 47 7.77 -13.81 11.66
C ASP A 47 8.36 -13.87 10.23
N GLY A 48 7.59 -13.46 9.21
CA GLY A 48 7.98 -13.51 7.80
C GLY A 48 8.54 -12.17 7.28
N PRO A 49 9.39 -12.20 6.24
CA PRO A 49 9.75 -10.99 5.52
C PRO A 49 8.48 -10.30 4.99
N ARG A 50 8.39 -8.99 5.19
CA ARG A 50 7.29 -8.18 4.65
C ARG A 50 7.38 -8.22 3.12
N PRO A 51 6.37 -8.77 2.44
CA PRO A 51 6.43 -8.95 0.99
C PRO A 51 6.40 -7.59 0.29
N ASP A 52 7.20 -7.44 -0.76
CA ASP A 52 7.08 -6.34 -1.70
C ASP A 52 5.79 -6.47 -2.54
N LEU A 53 5.47 -5.43 -3.32
CA LEU A 53 4.27 -5.38 -4.15
C LEU A 53 4.19 -6.55 -5.15
N ASP A 54 5.32 -6.98 -5.71
CA ASP A 54 5.37 -8.04 -6.71
C ASP A 54 5.05 -9.40 -6.06
N ALA A 55 5.59 -9.68 -4.87
CA ALA A 55 5.29 -10.87 -4.08
C ALA A 55 3.82 -10.89 -3.61
N VAL A 56 3.26 -9.74 -3.20
CA VAL A 56 1.83 -9.61 -2.87
C VAL A 56 0.99 -9.93 -4.11
N ALA A 57 1.31 -9.37 -5.27
CA ALA A 57 0.58 -9.65 -6.51
C ALA A 57 0.59 -11.14 -6.86
N ALA A 58 1.75 -11.81 -6.77
CA ALA A 58 1.85 -13.24 -6.99
C ALA A 58 0.98 -14.06 -6.03
N PHE A 59 1.04 -13.73 -4.73
CA PHE A 59 0.26 -14.41 -3.69
C PHE A 59 -1.25 -14.38 -3.96
N TYR A 60 -1.78 -13.21 -4.35
CA TYR A 60 -3.20 -13.04 -4.63
C TYR A 60 -3.62 -13.70 -5.96
N ARG A 61 -2.78 -13.66 -7.00
CA ARG A 61 -3.04 -14.36 -8.27
C ARG A 61 -3.20 -15.86 -8.10
N GLU A 62 -2.32 -16.50 -7.32
CA GLU A 62 -2.40 -17.94 -7.03
C GLU A 62 -3.73 -18.36 -6.41
N ARG A 63 -4.41 -17.43 -5.72
CA ARG A 63 -5.67 -17.68 -5.00
C ARG A 63 -6.90 -17.26 -5.79
N SER A 64 -6.72 -16.72 -6.99
CA SER A 64 -7.80 -16.07 -7.76
C SER A 64 -8.48 -14.98 -6.94
N MET A 65 -7.70 -14.14 -6.27
CA MET A 65 -8.17 -13.03 -5.46
C MET A 65 -7.49 -11.74 -5.89
N ALA A 66 -8.10 -10.59 -5.62
CA ALA A 66 -7.47 -9.28 -5.74
C ALA A 66 -7.28 -8.63 -4.35
N ALA A 67 -6.43 -7.62 -4.27
CA ALA A 67 -6.10 -6.93 -3.03
C ALA A 67 -6.16 -5.41 -3.17
N VAL A 68 -6.79 -4.76 -2.20
CA VAL A 68 -6.65 -3.32 -1.96
C VAL A 68 -5.40 -3.09 -1.12
N VAL A 69 -4.43 -2.40 -1.71
CA VAL A 69 -3.10 -2.19 -1.14
C VAL A 69 -2.87 -0.73 -0.76
N PHE A 70 -2.28 -0.48 0.40
CA PHE A 70 -1.96 0.86 0.88
C PHE A 70 -0.81 0.86 1.87
N THR A 71 -0.23 2.04 2.07
CA THR A 71 0.68 2.36 3.19
C THR A 71 -0.09 3.24 4.18
N VAL A 72 0.40 3.36 5.41
CA VAL A 72 -0.20 4.27 6.39
C VAL A 72 0.61 5.55 6.46
N ASP A 73 -0.04 6.68 6.19
CA ASP A 73 0.49 8.00 6.54
C ASP A 73 0.06 8.38 7.96
N ALA A 74 1.02 8.38 8.88
CA ALA A 74 0.86 8.77 10.28
C ALA A 74 2.01 9.67 10.76
N GLN A 75 2.54 10.50 9.86
CA GLN A 75 3.74 11.31 10.09
C GLN A 75 3.65 12.20 11.33
N HIS A 76 2.50 12.83 11.60
CA HIS A 76 2.28 13.68 12.75
C HIS A 76 2.38 12.90 14.07
N GLY A 77 1.79 11.70 14.10
CA GLY A 77 1.76 10.85 15.31
C GLY A 77 3.06 10.10 15.55
N LEU A 78 3.79 9.74 14.49
CA LEU A 78 5.00 8.91 14.56
C LEU A 78 6.31 9.71 14.41
N GLY A 79 6.25 10.94 13.91
CA GLY A 79 7.44 11.72 13.57
C GLY A 79 8.29 11.08 12.46
N HIS A 80 7.70 10.17 11.68
CA HIS A 80 8.37 9.33 10.68
C HIS A 80 7.83 9.61 9.28
N GLU A 81 8.69 9.62 8.28
CA GLU A 81 8.27 9.86 6.90
C GLU A 81 7.53 8.62 6.36
N PRO A 82 6.31 8.76 5.82
CA PRO A 82 5.55 7.64 5.31
C PRO A 82 6.09 7.17 3.95
N ILE A 83 5.76 5.94 3.57
CA ILE A 83 5.88 5.52 2.17
C ILE A 83 4.83 6.30 1.36
N PRO A 84 5.22 7.06 0.31
CA PRO A 84 4.28 7.87 -0.46
C PRO A 84 3.17 7.01 -1.11
N SER A 85 1.93 7.51 -1.11
CA SER A 85 0.82 6.83 -1.80
C SER A 85 1.09 6.67 -3.31
N GLU A 86 1.89 7.58 -3.90
CA GLU A 86 2.33 7.51 -5.29
C GLU A 86 3.17 6.26 -5.58
N PHE A 87 4.01 5.81 -4.64
CA PHE A 87 4.79 4.59 -4.77
C PHE A 87 3.87 3.36 -4.87
N VAL A 88 2.85 3.31 -4.01
CA VAL A 88 1.84 2.23 -4.03
C VAL A 88 1.06 2.27 -5.35
N ALA A 89 0.65 3.45 -5.82
CA ALA A 89 -0.08 3.60 -7.06
C ALA A 89 0.75 3.16 -8.29
N GLU A 90 2.03 3.54 -8.34
CA GLU A 90 2.95 3.15 -9.42
C GLU A 90 3.20 1.64 -9.43
N GLY A 91 3.43 1.02 -8.27
CA GLY A 91 3.62 -0.42 -8.20
C GLY A 91 2.34 -1.21 -8.45
N ALA A 92 1.19 -0.76 -7.95
CA ALA A 92 -0.11 -1.38 -8.23
C ALA A 92 -0.45 -1.32 -9.73
N ALA A 93 -0.07 -0.26 -10.43
CA ALA A 93 -0.31 -0.14 -11.86
C ALA A 93 0.52 -1.13 -12.71
N ARG A 94 1.67 -1.63 -12.21
CA ARG A 94 2.39 -2.76 -12.83
C ARG A 94 1.65 -4.09 -12.68
N HIS A 95 0.73 -4.15 -11.72
CA HIS A 95 -0.06 -5.32 -11.33
C HIS A 95 -1.57 -5.02 -11.35
N ALA A 96 -2.02 -4.21 -12.31
CA ALA A 96 -3.38 -3.67 -12.34
C ALA A 96 -4.48 -4.74 -12.54
N ASP A 97 -4.09 -5.97 -12.87
CA ASP A 97 -4.95 -7.15 -12.94
C ASP A 97 -5.32 -7.73 -11.56
N VAL A 98 -4.56 -7.42 -10.52
CA VAL A 98 -4.70 -8.03 -9.18
C VAL A 98 -4.60 -7.05 -8.01
N LEU A 99 -3.92 -5.90 -8.18
CA LEU A 99 -3.75 -4.89 -7.14
C LEU A 99 -4.60 -3.64 -7.42
N ILE A 100 -5.24 -3.14 -6.36
CA ILE A 100 -6.07 -1.94 -6.34
C ILE A 100 -5.43 -0.95 -5.35
N PRO A 101 -4.85 0.17 -5.78
CA PRO A 101 -4.18 1.10 -4.86
C PRO A 101 -5.20 1.92 -4.06
N PHE A 102 -4.92 2.13 -2.78
CA PHE A 102 -5.67 3.04 -1.91
C PHE A 102 -4.70 4.06 -1.28
N GLY A 103 -5.04 5.34 -1.41
CA GLY A 103 -4.23 6.44 -0.88
C GLY A 103 -4.48 6.65 0.61
N SER A 104 -3.41 6.87 1.36
CA SER A 104 -3.45 7.26 2.77
C SER A 104 -2.84 8.64 2.95
N VAL A 105 -3.43 9.45 3.82
CA VAL A 105 -2.93 10.77 4.20
C VAL A 105 -3.12 10.98 5.69
N ASP A 106 -2.13 11.60 6.34
CA ASP A 106 -2.24 12.06 7.71
C ASP A 106 -3.15 13.29 7.75
N PRO A 107 -4.31 13.22 8.44
CA PRO A 107 -5.31 14.28 8.46
C PRO A 107 -4.85 15.54 9.23
N HIS A 108 -3.77 15.47 10.01
CA HIS A 108 -3.21 16.62 10.72
C HIS A 108 -2.28 17.47 9.86
N ARG A 109 -1.95 17.02 8.65
CA ARG A 109 -1.12 17.79 7.73
C ARG A 109 -1.89 18.96 7.12
N PRO A 110 -1.24 20.12 6.93
CA PRO A 110 -1.89 21.29 6.31
C PRO A 110 -2.25 21.05 4.83
N ASP A 111 -1.55 20.14 4.14
CA ASP A 111 -1.75 19.78 2.73
C ASP A 111 -2.56 18.48 2.54
N ALA A 112 -3.21 17.96 3.59
CA ALA A 112 -3.82 16.64 3.56
C ALA A 112 -4.87 16.47 2.44
N VAL A 113 -5.70 17.48 2.21
CA VAL A 113 -6.73 17.47 1.16
C VAL A 113 -6.09 17.44 -0.24
N ASP A 114 -5.02 18.20 -0.45
CA ASP A 114 -4.33 18.27 -1.73
C ASP A 114 -3.65 16.94 -2.08
N ARG A 115 -3.18 16.20 -1.07
CA ARG A 115 -2.59 14.86 -1.25
C ARG A 115 -3.61 13.75 -1.41
N ALA A 116 -4.81 13.90 -0.86
CA ALA A 116 -5.91 12.94 -1.04
C ALA A 116 -6.59 13.08 -2.41
N GLY A 117 -6.53 14.27 -3.02
CA GLY A 117 -7.08 14.52 -4.34
C GLY A 117 -6.31 13.77 -5.45
N PRO A 118 -6.96 13.49 -6.60
CA PRO A 118 -6.21 13.12 -7.80
C PRO A 118 -5.22 14.25 -8.06
N SER A 119 -3.93 13.92 -8.22
CA SER A 119 -2.85 14.90 -8.48
C SER A 119 -3.30 15.94 -9.50
N SER A 120 -3.79 17.07 -9.00
CA SER A 120 -4.30 18.15 -9.81
C SER A 120 -3.11 19.02 -10.17
N ARG A 121 -2.44 18.67 -11.27
CA ARG A 121 -1.54 19.56 -11.98
C ARG A 121 -1.82 19.48 -13.48
N THR A 122 -2.51 20.50 -13.97
CA THR A 122 -2.14 21.21 -15.21
C THR A 122 -0.65 21.53 -15.25
#